data_AF-A9AYN6-F1
#
_entry.id   AF-A9AYN6-F1
#
_cell.length_a   1.000
_cell.length_b   1.000
_cell.length_c   1.000
_cell.angle_alpha   90.00
_cell.angle_beta   90.00
_cell.angle_gamma   90.00
#
_symmetry.space_group_name_H-M   'P 1'
#
loop_
_entity.id
_entity.type
_entity.pdbx_description
1 polymer ?
#
loop_
_entity_poly.entity_id
_entity_poly.type
_entity_poly.pdbx_seq_one_letter_code
_entity_poly.pdbx_strand_id
1 'polypeptide(L)'
;MEHVSHTAVMNWLAQLSNATAGLLSPPTLYWHIATCKQCRAHLTLLTITSPALSPPSEPALCQLDFEAIAAFIEAEAELGTYQALQQHSAIWWHLSSCRACAELYATTVADLSLAPKNAVDFKPIGLELRLPSFTPIPRYQKLWPELTIAAGQLTALMHYQQARFRAAEGDEEPSVIHEASGPDLTIEASLVLQEGIWRIRLTVDPPITGRAVAAIGDQHFYATFEHGVATFDGFNAALFDADPSVSMRVFAEQSLE
;
A
#
# COMPACT_ATOMS: atom_id res chain seq x y z
N MET A 1 7.70 -10.53 -13.77
CA MET A 1 7.25 -11.55 -12.79
C MET A 1 6.67 -12.72 -13.54
N GLU A 2 7.22 -13.91 -13.38
CA GLU A 2 6.60 -15.12 -13.92
C GLU A 2 5.30 -15.42 -13.16
N HIS A 3 4.23 -15.73 -13.91
CA HIS A 3 2.94 -16.06 -13.31
C HIS A 3 3.00 -17.48 -12.71
N VAL A 4 2.82 -17.58 -11.38
CA VAL A 4 2.62 -18.87 -10.72
C VAL A 4 1.19 -19.34 -11.01
N SER A 5 1.07 -20.55 -11.56
CA SER A 5 -0.24 -21.15 -11.82
C SER A 5 -0.91 -21.62 -10.53
N HIS A 6 -2.24 -21.65 -10.51
CA HIS A 6 -3.01 -22.19 -9.39
C HIS A 6 -2.56 -23.62 -9.03
N THR A 7 -2.32 -24.46 -10.04
CA THR A 7 -1.84 -25.84 -9.85
C THR A 7 -0.48 -25.89 -9.15
N ALA A 8 0.44 -24.98 -9.48
CA ALA A 8 1.74 -24.91 -8.81
C ALA A 8 1.60 -24.56 -7.32
N VAL A 9 0.73 -23.60 -6.98
CA VAL A 9 0.43 -23.24 -5.58
C VAL A 9 -0.17 -24.43 -4.83
N MET A 10 -1.13 -25.14 -5.44
CA MET A 10 -1.77 -26.30 -4.81
C MET A 10 -0.79 -27.45 -4.58
N ASN A 11 0.09 -27.73 -5.54
CA ASN A 11 1.14 -28.75 -5.38
C ASN A 11 2.11 -28.37 -4.27
N TRP A 12 2.50 -27.09 -4.18
CA TRP A 12 3.37 -26.60 -3.12
C TRP A 12 2.71 -26.70 -1.74
N LEU A 13 1.44 -26.30 -1.60
CA LEU A 13 0.67 -26.45 -0.36
C LEU A 13 0.60 -27.91 0.09
N ALA A 14 0.38 -28.84 -0.84
CA ALA A 14 0.36 -30.28 -0.55
C ALA A 14 1.73 -30.81 -0.08
N GLN A 15 2.83 -30.30 -0.66
CA GLN A 15 4.18 -30.65 -0.22
C GLN A 15 4.49 -30.07 1.17
N LEU A 16 3.98 -28.87 1.46
CA LEU A 16 4.11 -28.22 2.75
C LEU A 16 3.36 -28.99 3.86
N SER A 17 2.14 -29.49 3.58
CA SER A 17 1.41 -30.33 4.54
C SER A 17 2.13 -31.62 4.90
N ASN A 18 2.99 -32.13 4.02
CA ASN A 18 3.80 -33.32 4.25
C ASN A 18 5.13 -33.02 4.95
N ALA A 19 5.35 -31.78 5.41
CA ALA A 19 6.56 -31.34 6.12
C ALA A 19 7.87 -31.71 5.40
N THR A 20 7.88 -31.61 4.07
CA THR A 20 9.04 -32.00 3.27
C THR A 20 10.19 -31.02 3.52
N ALA A 21 11.26 -31.51 4.13
CA ALA A 21 12.46 -30.70 4.40
C ALA A 21 13.07 -30.17 3.10
N GLY A 22 13.56 -28.92 3.12
CA GLY A 22 14.22 -28.29 1.97
C GLY A 22 13.28 -27.81 0.86
N LEU A 23 11.97 -27.81 1.09
CA LEU A 23 11.04 -27.12 0.20
C LEU A 23 11.34 -25.61 0.25
N LEU A 24 11.64 -25.02 -0.90
CA LEU A 24 11.75 -23.57 -1.05
C LEU A 24 10.47 -23.03 -1.69
N SER A 25 9.95 -21.93 -1.16
CA SER A 25 8.84 -21.21 -1.75
C SER A 25 9.31 -20.40 -2.96
N PRO A 26 8.68 -20.51 -4.14
CA PRO A 26 8.86 -19.53 -5.19
C PRO A 26 8.50 -18.13 -4.67
N PRO A 27 9.31 -17.08 -4.89
CA PRO A 27 9.05 -15.78 -4.26
C PRO A 27 7.68 -15.17 -4.63
N THR A 28 7.21 -15.47 -5.83
CA THR A 28 5.91 -15.05 -6.37
C THR A 28 4.71 -15.82 -5.80
N LEU A 29 4.93 -16.88 -5.02
CA LEU A 29 3.88 -17.73 -4.45
C LEU A 29 3.08 -16.98 -3.39
N TYR A 30 3.72 -16.27 -2.46
CA TYR A 30 3.02 -15.52 -1.41
C TYR A 30 2.16 -14.40 -2.01
N TRP A 31 2.66 -13.73 -3.04
CA TRP A 31 1.90 -12.71 -3.78
C TRP A 31 0.65 -13.29 -4.45
N HIS A 32 0.77 -14.47 -5.06
CA HIS A 32 -0.39 -15.16 -5.65
C HIS A 32 -1.40 -15.55 -4.57
N ILE A 33 -0.95 -16.09 -3.43
CA ILE A 33 -1.86 -16.44 -2.33
C ILE A 33 -2.58 -15.18 -1.84
N ALA A 34 -1.86 -14.09 -1.57
CA ALA A 34 -2.46 -12.84 -1.09
C ALA A 34 -3.53 -12.27 -2.03
N THR A 35 -3.40 -12.49 -3.34
CA THR A 35 -4.35 -11.99 -4.36
C THR A 35 -5.46 -13.00 -4.71
N CYS A 36 -5.21 -14.30 -4.63
CA CYS A 36 -6.15 -15.35 -5.03
C CYS A 36 -7.02 -15.84 -3.86
N LYS A 37 -8.33 -15.56 -3.92
CA LYS A 37 -9.30 -16.03 -2.89
C LYS A 37 -9.35 -17.55 -2.75
N GLN A 38 -9.22 -18.30 -3.85
CA GLN A 38 -9.25 -19.77 -3.83
C GLN A 38 -8.02 -20.35 -3.13
N CYS A 39 -6.82 -19.81 -3.39
CA CYS A 39 -5.60 -20.23 -2.71
C CYS A 39 -5.64 -19.91 -1.21
N ARG A 40 -6.18 -18.75 -0.81
CA ARG A 40 -6.37 -18.42 0.61
C ARG A 40 -7.32 -19.39 1.31
N ALA A 41 -8.44 -19.73 0.68
CA ALA A 41 -9.37 -20.70 1.24
C ALA A 41 -8.70 -22.07 1.47
N HIS A 42 -7.90 -22.54 0.50
CA HIS A 42 -7.15 -23.79 0.66
C HIS A 42 -6.09 -23.71 1.74
N LEU A 43 -5.37 -22.58 1.84
CA LEU A 43 -4.42 -22.35 2.91
C LEU A 43 -5.12 -22.42 4.28
N THR A 44 -6.27 -21.79 4.45
CA THR A 44 -7.09 -21.86 5.67
C THR A 44 -7.55 -23.29 5.98
N LEU A 45 -7.95 -24.07 4.97
CA LEU A 45 -8.31 -25.48 5.20
C LEU A 45 -7.12 -26.31 5.66
N LEU A 46 -5.91 -26.00 5.16
CA LEU A 46 -4.70 -26.71 5.51
C LEU A 46 -4.32 -26.50 7.00
N THR A 47 -4.63 -25.34 7.58
CA THR A 47 -4.39 -25.07 9.01
C THR A 47 -5.22 -25.94 9.94
N ILE A 48 -6.42 -26.34 9.49
CA ILE A 48 -7.28 -27.25 10.26
C ILE A 48 -6.60 -28.62 10.39
N THR A 49 -5.86 -29.03 9.36
CA THR A 49 -5.18 -30.33 9.31
C THR A 49 -3.74 -30.30 9.83
N SER A 50 -3.14 -29.11 9.95
CA SER A 50 -1.73 -28.95 10.33
C SER A 50 -1.59 -27.87 11.41
N PRO A 51 -1.54 -28.26 12.70
CA PRO A 51 -1.42 -27.32 13.82
C PRO A 51 -0.17 -26.43 13.74
N ALA A 52 0.92 -26.96 13.14
CA ALA A 52 2.16 -26.23 12.93
C ALA A 52 2.01 -25.01 12.00
N LEU A 53 0.90 -24.96 11.24
CA LEU A 53 0.57 -23.88 10.33
C LEU A 53 -0.61 -23.05 10.84
N SER A 54 -0.98 -23.15 12.12
CA SER A 54 -2.09 -22.37 12.67
C SER A 54 -1.84 -20.87 12.54
N PRO A 55 -2.86 -20.06 12.21
CA PRO A 55 -2.73 -18.61 12.22
C PRO A 55 -2.40 -18.11 13.63
N PRO A 56 -1.65 -16.99 13.75
CA PRO A 56 -1.46 -16.34 15.03
C PRO A 56 -2.82 -15.93 15.62
N SER A 57 -2.92 -15.96 16.95
CA SER A 57 -4.15 -15.64 17.70
C SER A 57 -4.63 -14.21 17.44
N GLU A 58 -3.70 -13.30 17.15
CA GLU A 58 -3.98 -11.91 16.86
C GLU A 58 -3.71 -11.63 15.38
N PRO A 59 -4.64 -10.97 14.66
CA PRO A 59 -4.41 -10.57 13.29
C PRO A 59 -3.25 -9.56 13.27
N ALA A 60 -2.16 -9.92 12.59
CA ALA A 60 -1.03 -9.03 12.41
C ALA A 60 -1.51 -7.77 11.68
N LEU A 61 -1.46 -6.61 12.36
CA LEU A 61 -1.63 -5.31 11.71
C LEU A 61 -0.58 -5.19 10.58
N CYS A 62 -0.88 -4.38 9.55
CA CYS A 62 0.05 -4.06 8.46
C CYS A 62 1.18 -3.14 8.94
N GLN A 63 1.91 -3.59 9.95
CA GLN A 63 3.05 -2.95 10.60
C GLN A 63 4.16 -3.99 10.77
N LEU A 64 4.36 -4.85 9.76
CA LEU A 64 5.54 -5.69 9.73
C LEU A 64 6.76 -4.80 9.57
N ASP A 65 7.72 -4.99 10.49
CA ASP A 65 9.04 -4.40 10.36
C ASP A 65 9.77 -5.02 9.16
N PHE A 66 10.49 -4.19 8.41
CA PHE A 66 11.37 -4.67 7.33
C PHE A 66 12.41 -5.65 7.87
N GLU A 67 12.89 -5.45 9.10
CA GLU A 67 13.83 -6.37 9.77
C GLU A 67 13.21 -7.77 9.95
N ALA A 68 11.91 -7.85 10.26
CA ALA A 68 11.21 -9.11 10.42
C ALA A 68 11.07 -9.87 9.09
N ILE A 69 10.80 -9.16 7.98
CA ILE A 69 10.75 -9.76 6.64
C ILE A 69 12.14 -10.26 6.23
N ALA A 70 13.19 -9.48 6.49
CA ALA A 70 14.57 -9.87 6.20
C ALA A 70 14.96 -11.14 6.97
N ALA A 71 14.71 -11.18 8.28
CA ALA A 71 14.97 -12.35 9.12
C ALA A 71 14.23 -13.61 8.62
N PHE A 72 12.99 -13.46 8.13
CA PHE A 72 12.26 -14.57 7.53
C PHE A 72 12.91 -15.08 6.22
N ILE A 73 13.35 -14.18 5.34
CA ILE A 73 14.04 -14.53 4.09
C ILE A 73 15.33 -15.30 4.39
N GLU A 74 16.11 -14.85 5.36
CA GLU A 74 17.34 -15.51 5.80
C GLU A 74 17.04 -16.92 6.36
N ALA A 75 16.06 -17.03 7.27
CA ALA A 75 15.65 -18.31 7.82
C ALA A 75 15.15 -19.28 6.74
N GLU A 76 14.39 -18.80 5.74
CA GLU A 76 13.92 -19.63 4.64
C GLU A 76 15.07 -20.12 3.75
N ALA A 77 16.08 -19.28 3.51
CA ALA A 77 17.25 -19.63 2.74
C ALA A 77 18.15 -20.65 3.46
N GLU A 78 18.32 -20.53 4.78
CA GLU A 78 19.20 -21.39 5.59
C GLU A 78 18.54 -22.70 6.01
N LEU A 79 17.28 -22.65 6.45
CA LEU A 79 16.57 -23.76 7.11
C LEU A 79 15.54 -24.44 6.19
N GLY A 80 15.22 -23.81 5.06
CA GLY A 80 14.12 -24.18 4.19
C GLY A 80 12.77 -23.65 4.70
N THR A 81 11.77 -23.59 3.81
CA THR A 81 10.51 -22.92 4.10
C THR A 81 9.82 -23.50 5.32
N TYR A 82 9.67 -24.83 5.42
CA TYR A 82 8.92 -25.43 6.53
C TYR A 82 9.47 -25.04 7.92
N GLN A 83 10.80 -25.03 8.10
CA GLN A 83 11.40 -24.65 9.38
C GLN A 83 11.28 -23.14 9.62
N ALA A 84 11.49 -22.32 8.59
CA ALA A 84 11.26 -20.88 8.67
C ALA A 84 9.81 -20.55 9.07
N LEU A 85 8.83 -21.28 8.54
CA LEU A 85 7.42 -21.12 8.91
C LEU A 85 7.17 -21.40 10.39
N GLN A 86 7.86 -22.37 10.98
CA GLN A 86 7.69 -22.67 12.40
C GLN A 86 8.27 -21.55 13.29
N GLN A 87 9.40 -20.95 12.88
CA GLN A 87 10.05 -19.88 13.63
C GLN A 87 9.37 -18.51 13.44
N HIS A 88 8.79 -18.29 12.26
CA HIS A 88 8.28 -16.99 11.81
C HIS A 88 6.83 -17.09 11.30
N SER A 89 5.99 -17.88 11.97
CA SER A 89 4.62 -18.18 11.54
C SER A 89 3.77 -16.92 11.31
N ALA A 90 3.92 -15.90 12.18
CA ALA A 90 3.20 -14.65 12.06
C ALA A 90 3.53 -13.89 10.76
N ILE A 91 4.82 -13.85 10.38
CA ILE A 91 5.27 -13.19 9.15
C ILE A 91 4.70 -13.91 7.94
N TRP A 92 4.80 -15.24 7.91
CA TRP A 92 4.24 -16.04 6.81
C TRP A 92 2.73 -15.84 6.62
N TRP A 93 1.97 -15.85 7.72
CA TRP A 93 0.53 -15.58 7.68
C TRP A 93 0.22 -14.19 7.14
N HIS A 94 1.02 -13.20 7.53
CA HIS A 94 0.88 -11.85 7.04
C HIS A 94 1.21 -11.75 5.54
N LEU A 95 2.31 -12.36 5.07
CA LEU A 95 2.66 -12.41 3.66
C LEU A 95 1.57 -13.11 2.82
N SER A 96 0.90 -14.11 3.38
CA SER A 96 -0.19 -14.82 2.71
C SER A 96 -1.52 -14.05 2.65
N SER A 97 -1.64 -12.95 3.40
CA SER A 97 -2.89 -12.16 3.52
C SER A 97 -2.74 -10.70 3.09
N CYS A 98 -1.53 -10.15 3.10
CA CYS A 98 -1.20 -8.77 2.74
C CYS A 98 -0.45 -8.71 1.42
N ARG A 99 -1.11 -8.17 0.38
CA ARG A 99 -0.53 -8.03 -0.97
C ARG A 99 0.75 -7.19 -0.96
N ALA A 100 0.75 -6.05 -0.27
CA ALA A 100 1.87 -5.12 -0.25
C ALA A 100 3.14 -5.76 0.34
N CYS A 101 3.01 -6.46 1.47
CA CYS A 101 4.14 -7.14 2.10
C CYS A 101 4.63 -8.34 1.27
N ALA A 102 3.72 -9.06 0.60
CA ALA A 102 4.10 -10.15 -0.31
C ALA A 102 4.90 -9.65 -1.53
N GLU A 103 4.51 -8.49 -2.07
CA GLU A 103 5.23 -7.84 -3.18
C GLU A 103 6.62 -7.34 -2.76
N LEU A 104 6.71 -6.74 -1.57
CA LEU A 104 7.99 -6.36 -0.97
C LEU A 104 8.90 -7.58 -0.79
N TYR A 105 8.40 -8.64 -0.15
CA TYR A 105 9.16 -9.89 0.03
C TYR A 105 9.67 -10.43 -1.31
N ALA A 106 8.81 -10.51 -2.34
CA ALA A 106 9.19 -11.05 -3.63
C ALA A 106 10.28 -10.22 -4.32
N THR A 107 10.21 -8.90 -4.18
CA THR A 107 11.22 -7.96 -4.70
C THR A 107 12.54 -8.13 -3.98
N THR A 108 12.53 -8.18 -2.64
CA THR A 108 13.74 -8.38 -1.82
C THR A 108 14.44 -9.70 -2.15
N VAL A 109 13.69 -10.81 -2.29
CA VAL A 109 14.29 -12.10 -2.67
C VAL A 109 14.87 -12.06 -4.09
N ALA A 110 14.22 -11.39 -5.03
CA ALA A 110 14.74 -11.22 -6.39
C ALA A 110 16.05 -10.42 -6.41
N ASP A 111 16.12 -9.32 -5.66
CA ASP A 111 17.31 -8.47 -5.54
C ASP A 111 18.49 -9.25 -4.92
N LEU A 112 18.23 -10.02 -3.85
CA LEU A 112 19.23 -10.87 -3.21
C LEU A 112 19.71 -12.01 -4.14
N SER A 113 18.84 -12.52 -5.00
CA SER A 113 19.21 -13.57 -5.98
C SER A 113 20.10 -13.07 -7.11
N LEU A 114 20.01 -11.77 -7.43
CA LEU A 114 20.86 -11.10 -8.41
C LEU A 114 22.22 -10.67 -7.82
N ALA A 115 22.32 -10.57 -6.49
CA ALA A 115 23.59 -10.29 -5.84
C ALA A 115 24.60 -11.39 -6.19
N PRO A 116 25.82 -11.06 -6.66
CA PRO A 116 26.79 -12.07 -7.02
C PRO A 116 27.08 -12.96 -5.79
N LYS A 117 26.95 -14.28 -5.91
CA LYS A 117 27.30 -15.23 -4.82
C LYS A 117 28.77 -15.14 -4.39
N ASN A 118 29.59 -14.53 -5.26
CA ASN A 118 31.00 -14.25 -5.03
C ASN A 118 31.21 -12.77 -4.67
N ALA A 119 30.18 -12.08 -4.17
CA ALA A 119 30.26 -10.70 -3.74
C ALA A 119 31.26 -10.62 -2.60
N VAL A 120 32.50 -10.32 -3.01
CA VAL A 120 33.46 -9.42 -2.41
C VAL A 120 33.34 -9.45 -0.90
N ASP A 121 34.34 -10.05 -0.25
CA ASP A 121 34.68 -9.80 1.15
C ASP A 121 34.45 -8.31 1.38
N PHE A 122 33.27 -7.98 1.90
CA PHE A 122 32.91 -6.62 2.26
C PHE A 122 33.74 -6.44 3.50
N LYS A 123 35.04 -6.19 3.31
CA LYS A 123 35.88 -5.54 4.30
C LYS A 123 34.99 -4.39 4.71
N PRO A 124 34.39 -4.42 5.92
CA PRO A 124 33.35 -3.47 6.30
C PRO A 124 33.99 -2.16 5.94
N ILE A 125 33.42 -1.47 4.96
CA ILE A 125 34.04 -0.25 4.48
C ILE A 125 34.21 0.50 5.79
N GLY A 126 35.45 0.92 6.09
CA GLY A 126 35.73 1.88 7.14
C GLY A 126 35.11 3.20 6.72
N LEU A 127 33.80 3.15 6.48
CA LEU A 127 32.85 4.20 6.42
C LEU A 127 32.88 4.68 7.86
N GLU A 128 33.84 5.58 8.12
CA GLU A 128 33.42 6.89 8.54
C GLU A 128 32.36 7.39 7.54
N LEU A 129 31.17 6.79 7.58
CA LEU A 129 29.96 7.40 7.11
C LEU A 129 29.87 8.62 8.02
N ARG A 130 30.40 9.74 7.52
CA ARG A 130 29.56 10.92 7.48
C ARG A 130 28.32 10.48 6.72
N LEU A 131 27.43 9.78 7.42
CA LEU A 131 26.05 9.59 7.00
C LEU A 131 25.67 11.00 6.53
N PRO A 132 25.34 11.23 5.24
CA PRO A 132 24.77 12.50 4.86
C PRO A 132 23.67 12.70 5.87
N SER A 133 23.82 13.71 6.73
CA SER A 133 23.03 13.92 7.94
C SER A 133 21.64 13.42 7.66
N PHE A 134 21.27 12.26 8.23
CA PHE A 134 20.03 11.57 7.89
C PHE A 134 18.97 12.63 7.95
N THR A 135 18.42 13.04 6.80
CA THR A 135 17.26 13.92 6.80
C THR A 135 16.22 13.12 7.56
N PRO A 136 15.85 13.53 8.78
CA PRO A 136 14.95 12.74 9.60
C PRO A 136 13.72 12.46 8.77
N ILE A 137 13.31 11.18 8.72
CA ILE A 137 12.09 10.80 8.01
C ILE A 137 10.99 11.72 8.56
N PRO A 138 10.37 12.56 7.72
CA PRO A 138 9.39 13.51 8.22
C PRO A 138 8.27 12.75 8.91
N ARG A 139 8.07 13.07 10.19
CA ARG A 139 6.98 12.48 10.96
C ARG A 139 5.70 13.20 10.52
N TYR A 140 4.86 12.48 9.81
CA TYR A 140 3.56 12.98 9.42
C TYR A 140 2.57 12.79 10.56
N GLN A 141 2.02 13.88 11.08
CA GLN A 141 0.90 13.81 12.02
C GLN A 141 -0.41 13.89 11.23
N LYS A 142 -1.32 12.95 11.49
CA LYS A 142 -2.69 13.04 10.99
C LYS A 142 -3.36 14.24 11.68
N LEU A 143 -3.62 15.30 10.91
CA LEU A 143 -4.25 16.51 11.44
C LEU A 143 -5.77 16.41 11.52
N TRP A 144 -6.39 15.66 10.60
CA TRP A 144 -7.83 15.68 10.42
C TRP A 144 -8.48 14.31 10.51
N PRO A 145 -9.74 14.21 10.99
CA PRO A 145 -10.56 13.04 10.72
C PRO A 145 -10.66 12.77 9.22
N GLU A 146 -10.92 11.52 8.86
CA GLU A 146 -11.05 11.11 7.47
C GLU A 146 -12.25 11.79 6.82
N LEU A 147 -12.00 12.56 5.75
CA LEU A 147 -13.04 13.17 4.94
C LEU A 147 -13.60 12.11 4.01
N THR A 148 -14.89 11.78 4.16
CA THR A 148 -15.54 10.79 3.28
C THR A 148 -16.55 11.49 2.39
N ILE A 149 -16.36 11.37 1.07
CA ILE A 149 -17.27 11.88 0.05
C ILE A 149 -17.93 10.69 -0.62
N ALA A 150 -19.26 10.67 -0.66
CA ALA A 150 -19.99 9.62 -1.35
C ALA A 150 -19.72 9.69 -2.87
N ALA A 151 -19.40 8.56 -3.50
CA ALA A 151 -19.09 8.53 -4.93
C ALA A 151 -20.26 9.04 -5.78
N GLY A 152 -21.51 8.74 -5.40
CA GLY A 152 -22.68 9.27 -6.08
C GLY A 152 -22.75 10.80 -6.12
N GLN A 153 -22.25 11.49 -5.08
CA GLN A 153 -22.16 12.95 -5.06
C GLN A 153 -21.10 13.45 -6.04
N LEU A 154 -19.93 12.80 -6.07
CA LEU A 154 -18.86 13.13 -7.01
C LEU A 154 -19.30 12.91 -8.46
N THR A 155 -19.89 11.75 -8.78
CA THR A 155 -20.39 11.42 -10.12
C THR A 155 -21.45 12.43 -10.58
N ALA A 156 -22.38 12.81 -9.71
CA ALA A 156 -23.38 13.83 -10.02
C ALA A 156 -22.75 15.19 -10.32
N LEU A 157 -21.75 15.62 -9.54
CA LEU A 157 -21.02 16.87 -9.77
C LEU A 157 -20.20 16.82 -11.07
N MET A 158 -19.55 15.71 -11.37
CA MET A 158 -18.82 15.50 -12.62
C MET A 158 -19.73 15.64 -13.83
N HIS A 159 -20.90 14.99 -13.82
CA HIS A 159 -21.87 15.13 -14.91
C HIS A 159 -22.41 16.55 -15.04
N TYR A 160 -22.73 17.20 -13.92
CA TYR A 160 -23.21 18.57 -13.91
C TYR A 160 -22.16 19.54 -14.50
N GLN A 161 -20.91 19.43 -14.06
CA GLN A 161 -19.82 20.25 -14.58
C GLN A 161 -19.53 19.95 -16.05
N GLN A 162 -19.55 18.69 -16.48
CA GLN A 162 -19.32 18.34 -17.89
C GLN A 162 -20.38 18.96 -18.82
N ALA A 163 -21.63 19.05 -18.36
CA ALA A 163 -22.68 19.74 -19.09
C ALA A 163 -22.46 21.25 -19.13
N ARG A 164 -22.01 21.85 -18.01
CA ARG A 164 -21.72 23.29 -17.91
C ARG A 164 -20.50 23.70 -18.74
N PHE A 165 -19.45 22.89 -18.76
CA PHE A 165 -18.23 23.12 -19.53
C PHE A 165 -18.51 23.24 -21.04
N ARG A 166 -19.46 22.45 -21.55
CA ARG A 166 -19.87 22.54 -22.97
C ARG A 166 -20.59 23.85 -23.32
N ALA A 167 -21.03 24.62 -22.34
CA ALA A 167 -21.86 25.81 -22.53
C ALA A 167 -21.13 27.13 -22.27
N ALA A 168 -19.97 27.12 -21.61
CA ALA A 168 -19.27 28.35 -21.20
C ALA A 168 -17.80 28.35 -21.65
N GLU A 169 -17.44 29.30 -22.54
CA GLU A 169 -16.05 29.72 -22.76
C GLU A 169 -15.68 30.75 -21.68
N GLY A 170 -15.01 30.33 -20.61
CA GLY A 170 -14.56 31.21 -19.54
C GLY A 170 -13.74 30.48 -18.48
N ASP A 171 -12.95 31.25 -17.71
CA ASP A 171 -12.13 30.72 -16.61
C ASP A 171 -13.00 29.90 -15.65
N GLU A 172 -12.57 28.67 -15.41
CA GLU A 172 -13.35 27.69 -14.66
C GLU A 172 -13.23 27.94 -13.15
N GLU A 173 -14.32 28.39 -12.54
CA GLU A 173 -14.41 28.39 -11.09
C GLU A 173 -14.50 26.95 -10.56
N PRO A 174 -13.64 26.55 -9.61
CA PRO A 174 -13.70 25.24 -8.99
C PRO A 174 -15.07 25.03 -8.32
N SER A 175 -15.71 23.88 -8.52
CA SER A 175 -16.92 23.57 -7.75
C SER A 175 -16.56 22.92 -6.44
N VAL A 176 -16.95 23.54 -5.35
CA VAL A 176 -16.81 22.97 -4.00
C VAL A 176 -17.68 21.73 -3.89
N ILE A 177 -17.04 20.58 -3.61
CA ILE A 177 -17.69 19.29 -3.37
C ILE A 177 -18.05 19.17 -1.88
N HIS A 178 -17.12 19.59 -1.04
CA HIS A 178 -17.23 19.44 0.41
C HIS A 178 -16.41 20.51 1.11
N GLU A 179 -16.93 21.01 2.23
CA GLU A 179 -16.24 21.91 3.12
C GLU A 179 -16.37 21.36 4.54
N ALA A 180 -15.25 21.23 5.24
CA ALA A 180 -15.19 20.75 6.60
C ALA A 180 -14.36 21.72 7.44
N SER A 181 -15.01 22.33 8.44
CA SER A 181 -14.34 23.17 9.44
C SER A 181 -14.16 22.38 10.73
N GLY A 182 -13.04 22.62 11.40
CA GLY A 182 -12.78 22.10 12.74
C GLY A 182 -12.00 23.13 13.54
N PRO A 183 -11.38 22.75 14.67
CA PRO A 183 -10.93 23.73 15.65
C PRO A 183 -9.85 24.68 15.14
N ASP A 184 -8.90 24.17 14.35
CA ASP A 184 -7.70 24.91 13.97
C ASP A 184 -7.50 25.05 12.46
N LEU A 185 -8.35 24.42 11.63
CA LEU A 185 -8.27 24.53 10.18
C LEU A 185 -9.63 24.31 9.50
N THR A 186 -9.73 24.73 8.25
CA THR A 186 -10.84 24.46 7.33
C THR A 186 -10.28 23.77 6.10
N ILE A 187 -10.93 22.68 5.68
CA ILE A 187 -10.59 21.94 4.47
C ILE A 187 -11.73 22.09 3.47
N GLU A 188 -11.39 22.59 2.28
CA GLU A 188 -12.29 22.62 1.14
C GLU A 188 -11.80 21.61 0.09
N ALA A 189 -12.67 20.69 -0.30
CA ALA A 189 -12.46 19.81 -1.43
C ALA A 189 -13.27 20.33 -2.62
N SER A 190 -12.60 20.64 -3.72
CA SER A 190 -13.22 21.08 -4.96
C SER A 190 -12.85 20.19 -6.14
N LEU A 191 -13.75 20.13 -7.12
CA LEU A 191 -13.60 19.39 -8.37
C LEU A 191 -13.29 20.37 -9.49
N VAL A 192 -12.26 20.08 -10.28
CA VAL A 192 -11.83 20.90 -11.43
C VAL A 192 -11.64 20.00 -12.64
N LEU A 193 -12.07 20.44 -13.83
CA LEU A 193 -11.84 19.75 -15.10
C LEU A 193 -10.81 20.51 -15.92
N GLN A 194 -9.53 20.18 -15.78
CA GLN A 194 -8.49 20.90 -16.51
C GLN A 194 -7.93 20.03 -17.63
N GLU A 195 -7.93 20.56 -18.85
CA GLU A 195 -7.43 19.85 -20.06
C GLU A 195 -8.14 18.49 -20.28
N GLY A 196 -9.40 18.39 -19.89
CA GLY A 196 -10.19 17.15 -20.00
C GLY A 196 -9.88 16.09 -18.93
N ILE A 197 -9.06 16.42 -17.92
CA ILE A 197 -8.72 15.56 -16.81
C ILE A 197 -9.42 16.08 -15.54
N TRP A 198 -10.14 15.19 -14.86
CA TRP A 198 -10.73 15.50 -13.56
C TRP A 198 -9.65 15.54 -12.48
N ARG A 199 -9.65 16.62 -11.72
CA ARG A 199 -8.75 16.88 -10.60
C ARG A 199 -9.57 17.15 -9.34
N ILE A 200 -9.12 16.59 -8.23
CA ILE A 200 -9.65 16.97 -6.91
C ILE A 200 -8.61 17.89 -6.29
N ARG A 201 -9.02 19.12 -6.00
CA ARG A 201 -8.21 20.11 -5.31
C ARG A 201 -8.63 20.17 -3.85
N LEU A 202 -7.69 19.99 -2.94
CA LEU A 202 -7.86 20.25 -1.52
C LEU A 202 -7.21 21.60 -1.19
N THR A 203 -7.96 22.48 -0.56
CA THR A 203 -7.48 23.73 0.01
C THR A 203 -7.62 23.66 1.53
N VAL A 204 -6.58 24.06 2.27
CA VAL A 204 -6.56 24.09 3.73
C VAL A 204 -6.25 25.51 4.20
N ASP A 205 -7.04 26.01 5.15
CA ASP A 205 -6.85 27.30 5.81
C ASP A 205 -6.81 27.13 7.33
N PRO A 206 -5.74 27.51 8.06
CA PRO A 206 -4.53 28.15 7.55
C PRO A 206 -3.70 27.21 6.65
N PRO A 207 -2.89 27.76 5.72
CA PRO A 207 -2.12 26.95 4.78
C PRO A 207 -1.08 26.10 5.51
N ILE A 208 -1.03 24.81 5.18
CA ILE A 208 -0.09 23.84 5.73
C ILE A 208 0.92 23.36 4.67
N THR A 209 2.05 22.84 5.16
CA THR A 209 2.97 22.00 4.37
C THR A 209 2.77 20.54 4.79
N GLY A 210 2.67 19.64 3.81
CA GLY A 210 2.42 18.23 4.09
C GLY A 210 1.97 17.45 2.88
N ARG A 211 1.26 16.35 3.12
CA ARG A 211 0.74 15.47 2.08
C ARG A 211 -0.74 15.16 2.30
N ALA A 212 -1.47 15.11 1.21
CA ALA A 212 -2.81 14.58 1.16
C ALA A 212 -2.79 13.18 0.54
N VAL A 213 -3.63 12.29 1.05
CA VAL A 213 -3.87 10.96 0.47
C VAL A 213 -5.36 10.82 0.20
N ALA A 214 -5.72 10.51 -1.04
CA ALA A 214 -7.07 10.13 -1.41
C ALA A 214 -7.10 8.62 -1.72
N ALA A 215 -8.12 7.93 -1.24
CA ALA A 215 -8.37 6.53 -1.48
C ALA A 215 -9.73 6.34 -2.17
N ILE A 216 -9.73 5.55 -3.25
CA ILE A 216 -10.93 5.13 -4.00
C ILE A 216 -10.82 3.62 -4.18
N GLY A 217 -11.59 2.87 -3.39
CA GLY A 217 -11.41 1.43 -3.24
C GLY A 217 -9.97 1.07 -2.86
N ASP A 218 -9.33 0.24 -3.68
CA ASP A 218 -7.93 -0.19 -3.48
C ASP A 218 -6.89 0.82 -4.02
N GLN A 219 -7.33 1.86 -4.73
CA GLN A 219 -6.42 2.84 -5.35
C GLN A 219 -6.13 3.99 -4.39
N HIS A 220 -4.85 4.39 -4.35
CA HIS A 220 -4.36 5.46 -3.51
C HIS A 220 -3.69 6.53 -4.37
N PHE A 221 -4.07 7.78 -4.15
CA PHE A 221 -3.54 8.95 -4.82
C PHE A 221 -2.87 9.83 -3.78
N TYR A 222 -1.74 10.43 -4.16
CA TYR A 222 -0.92 11.23 -3.27
C TYR A 222 -0.71 12.61 -3.88
N ALA A 223 -0.83 13.64 -3.05
CA ALA A 223 -0.55 15.02 -3.44
C ALA A 223 0.20 15.72 -2.32
N THR A 224 1.08 16.66 -2.66
CA THR A 224 1.79 17.51 -1.70
C THR A 224 1.03 18.82 -1.56
N PHE A 225 0.94 19.35 -0.34
CA PHE A 225 0.41 20.70 -0.12
C PHE A 225 1.47 21.74 -0.46
N GLU A 226 1.14 22.62 -1.41
CA GLU A 226 1.89 23.82 -1.75
C GLU A 226 1.03 25.03 -1.39
N HIS A 227 1.47 25.83 -0.41
CA HIS A 227 0.72 26.99 0.09
C HIS A 227 -0.73 26.65 0.50
N GLY A 228 -0.92 25.51 1.18
CA GLY A 228 -2.25 25.04 1.60
C GLY A 228 -3.08 24.41 0.48
N VAL A 229 -2.55 24.24 -0.73
CA VAL A 229 -3.26 23.60 -1.84
C VAL A 229 -2.60 22.28 -2.23
N ALA A 230 -3.35 21.19 -2.26
CA ALA A 230 -2.93 19.91 -2.81
C ALA A 230 -3.85 19.53 -3.97
N THR A 231 -3.29 19.12 -5.10
CA THR A 231 -4.06 18.69 -6.28
C THR A 231 -3.80 17.23 -6.57
N PHE A 232 -4.87 16.44 -6.60
CA PHE A 232 -4.83 15.05 -7.01
C PHE A 232 -5.20 14.93 -8.49
N ASP A 233 -4.35 14.27 -9.25
CA ASP A 233 -4.52 14.02 -10.67
C ASP A 233 -4.97 12.58 -10.96
N GLY A 234 -5.48 12.36 -12.17
CA GLY A 234 -5.67 11.02 -12.72
C GLY A 234 -7.00 10.36 -12.36
N PHE A 235 -7.99 11.12 -11.90
CA PHE A 235 -9.33 10.56 -11.69
C PHE A 235 -10.02 10.32 -13.04
N ASN A 236 -10.31 9.06 -13.32
CA ASN A 236 -11.20 8.67 -14.41
C ASN A 236 -12.61 8.50 -13.84
N ALA A 237 -13.64 8.97 -14.57
CA ALA A 237 -15.04 8.74 -14.23
C ALA A 237 -15.34 7.25 -13.92
N ALA A 238 -14.70 6.33 -14.64
CA ALA A 238 -14.84 4.90 -14.43
C ALA A 238 -14.40 4.40 -13.04
N LEU A 239 -13.57 5.15 -12.31
CA LEU A 239 -13.16 4.81 -10.95
C LEU A 239 -14.32 4.94 -9.95
N PHE A 240 -15.26 5.87 -10.21
CA PHE A 240 -16.39 6.13 -9.32
C PHE A 240 -17.57 5.19 -9.56
N ASP A 241 -17.60 4.49 -10.70
CA ASP A 241 -18.64 3.49 -11.00
C ASP A 241 -18.42 2.19 -10.20
N ALA A 242 -17.16 1.91 -9.80
CA ALA A 242 -16.77 0.66 -9.16
C ALA A 242 -16.86 0.70 -7.62
N ASP A 243 -16.76 1.88 -7.01
CA ASP A 243 -16.69 2.03 -5.54
C ASP A 243 -17.66 3.12 -5.04
N PRO A 244 -18.46 2.85 -3.99
CA PRO A 244 -19.45 3.80 -3.49
C PRO A 244 -18.88 5.02 -2.76
N SER A 245 -17.58 5.08 -2.45
CA SER A 245 -17.02 6.19 -1.67
C SER A 245 -15.58 6.57 -2.01
N VAL A 246 -15.28 7.85 -1.85
CA VAL A 246 -13.93 8.39 -1.87
C VAL A 246 -13.60 8.86 -0.48
N SER A 247 -12.51 8.36 0.10
CA SER A 247 -12.01 8.85 1.37
C SER A 247 -10.73 9.65 1.17
N MET A 248 -10.60 10.75 1.90
CA MET A 248 -9.45 11.63 1.83
C MET A 248 -8.93 11.87 3.24
N ARG A 249 -7.61 11.84 3.35
CA ARG A 249 -6.88 12.00 4.61
C ARG A 249 -5.81 13.05 4.40
N VAL A 250 -5.75 14.02 5.31
CA VAL A 250 -4.77 15.10 5.32
C VAL A 250 -3.73 14.84 6.40
N PHE A 251 -2.47 14.88 5.99
CA PHE A 251 -1.30 14.71 6.85
C PHE A 251 -0.45 15.97 6.76
N ALA A 252 -0.15 16.60 7.89
CA ALA A 252 0.87 17.64 7.91
C ALA A 252 2.24 17.07 8.23
N GLU A 253 3.24 17.68 7.62
CA GLU A 253 4.63 17.46 7.98
C GLU A 253 4.90 18.19 9.30
N GLN A 254 5.24 17.47 10.36
CA GLN A 254 5.74 18.13 11.56
C GLN A 254 7.18 18.57 11.32
N SER A 255 7.40 19.89 11.42
CA SER A 255 8.73 20.42 11.69
C SER A 255 9.20 19.87 13.03
N LEU A 256 10.23 19.03 13.03
CA LEU A 256 10.98 18.72 14.25
C LEU A 256 11.77 19.98 14.61
N GLU A 257 11.25 20.78 15.54
CA GLU A 257 12.02 21.83 16.21
C GLU A 257 13.10 21.25 17.13
#